data_AF-A0A1J5SGJ8-F1
#
_entry.id   AF-A0A1J5SGJ8-F1
#
_cell.length_a   1.000
_cell.length_b   1.000
_cell.length_c   1.000
_cell.angle_alpha   90.00
_cell.angle_beta   90.00
_cell.angle_gamma   90.00
#
_symmetry.space_group_name_H-M   'P 1'
#
loop_
_entity.id
_entity.type
_entity.pdbx_description
1 polymer ?
#
loop_
_entity_poly.entity_id
_entity_poly.type
_entity_poly.pdbx_seq_one_letter_code
_entity_poly.pdbx_strand_id
1 'polypeptide(L)'
;MPIKTIIFLFFIATLNCANLCLAADGVNEKSYGQSLTFDSKKGNCLACHAIPSEPKAVFPGNIGAPFAKIKQRFPDRAKLRAQIWDATVSNPNSSMPPFGRNKILTEQEIDQVTDYIQGL
;
A
#
# COMPACT_ATOMS: atom_id res chain seq x y z
N MET A 1 19.78 36.30 -45.13
CA MET A 1 18.73 36.19 -44.10
C MET A 1 18.63 34.74 -43.57
N PRO A 2 19.51 34.26 -42.67
CA PRO A 2 19.43 32.88 -42.17
C PRO A 2 19.25 32.76 -40.63
N ILE A 3 18.91 33.84 -39.93
CA ILE A 3 18.82 33.84 -38.45
C ILE A 3 17.43 33.37 -37.96
N LYS A 4 16.36 33.62 -38.72
CA LYS A 4 14.99 33.27 -38.30
C LYS A 4 14.70 31.76 -38.36
N THR A 5 15.32 31.02 -39.28
CA THR A 5 15.08 29.57 -39.44
C THR A 5 15.79 28.73 -38.37
N ILE A 6 16.94 29.19 -37.87
CA ILE A 6 17.71 28.49 -36.82
C ILE A 6 17.03 28.61 -35.46
N ILE A 7 16.38 29.75 -35.17
CA ILE A 7 15.65 29.97 -33.92
C ILE A 7 14.38 29.09 -33.85
N PHE A 8 13.72 28.83 -34.98
CA PHE A 8 12.52 27.99 -35.03
C PHE A 8 12.82 26.51 -34.78
N LEU A 9 14.01 26.02 -35.20
CA LEU A 9 14.44 24.64 -34.96
C LEU A 9 14.90 24.39 -33.52
N PHE A 10 15.41 25.41 -32.81
CA PHE A 10 15.78 25.29 -31.40
C PHE A 10 14.57 25.28 -30.45
N PHE A 11 13.45 25.93 -30.83
CA PHE A 11 12.25 25.98 -29.99
C PHE A 11 11.48 24.65 -29.95
N ILE A 12 11.60 23.83 -31.00
CA ILE A 12 10.94 22.51 -31.09
C ILE A 12 11.71 21.44 -30.29
N ALA A 13 13.02 21.61 -30.11
CA ALA A 13 13.85 20.67 -29.36
C ALA A 13 13.66 20.76 -27.83
N THR A 14 13.32 21.94 -27.28
CA THR A 14 13.08 22.11 -25.84
C THR A 14 11.66 21.73 -25.40
N LEU A 15 10.70 21.69 -26.32
CA LEU A 15 9.29 21.38 -25.99
C LEU A 15 9.02 19.87 -25.83
N ASN A 16 9.95 19.01 -26.25
CA ASN A 16 9.81 17.56 -26.15
C ASN A 16 10.35 16.93 -24.84
N CYS A 17 11.00 17.71 -23.97
CA CYS A 17 11.51 17.20 -22.69
C CYS A 17 10.44 17.18 -21.57
N ALA A 18 9.32 17.88 -21.74
CA ALA A 18 8.28 18.00 -20.72
C ALA A 18 7.28 16.81 -20.70
N ASN A 19 7.29 15.95 -21.71
CA ASN A 19 6.38 14.80 -21.79
C ASN A 19 6.96 13.51 -21.19
N LEU A 20 8.17 13.56 -20.62
CA LEU A 20 8.76 12.44 -19.88
C LEU A 20 8.45 12.51 -18.38
N CYS A 21 7.28 13.02 -18.00
CA CYS A 21 6.68 12.60 -16.76
C CYS A 21 6.08 11.22 -17.05
N LEU A 22 6.83 10.16 -16.73
CA LEU A 22 6.23 8.86 -16.55
C LEU A 22 5.12 9.05 -15.50
N ALA A 23 3.88 9.13 -15.95
CA ALA A 23 2.82 8.48 -15.20
C ALA A 23 3.27 7.02 -15.12
N ALA A 24 3.84 6.63 -13.98
CA ALA A 24 3.89 5.23 -13.62
C ALA A 24 2.42 4.80 -13.61
N ASP A 25 1.98 4.25 -14.74
CA ASP A 25 0.66 3.66 -14.86
C ASP A 25 0.48 2.79 -13.64
N GLY A 26 -0.57 3.09 -12.88
CA GLY A 26 -0.92 2.35 -11.69
C GLY A 26 -1.16 0.90 -12.06
N VAL A 27 -0.09 0.10 -12.06
CA VAL A 27 -0.08 -1.34 -11.84
C VAL A 27 -0.58 -1.55 -10.40
N ASN A 28 -1.85 -1.21 -10.25
CA ASN A 28 -2.79 -1.47 -9.18
C ASN A 28 -2.10 -1.64 -7.82
N GLU A 29 -1.70 -0.53 -7.18
CA GLU A 29 -1.16 -0.52 -5.81
C GLU A 29 -2.07 -1.31 -4.85
N LYS A 30 -3.39 -1.24 -5.07
CA LYS A 30 -4.38 -2.05 -4.35
C LYS A 30 -4.16 -3.55 -4.54
N SER A 31 -3.76 -4.00 -5.73
CA SER A 31 -3.41 -5.41 -6.02
C SER A 31 -2.11 -5.84 -5.35
N TYR A 32 -1.11 -4.96 -5.24
CA TYR A 32 0.14 -5.33 -4.57
C TYR A 32 -0.02 -5.37 -3.05
N GLY A 33 -0.66 -4.36 -2.44
CA GLY A 33 -1.01 -4.37 -1.01
C GLY A 33 -1.93 -5.54 -0.64
N GLN A 34 -2.88 -5.90 -1.52
CA GLN A 34 -3.68 -7.12 -1.39
C GLN A 34 -2.81 -8.38 -1.39
N SER A 35 -1.88 -8.49 -2.34
CA SER A 35 -1.00 -9.66 -2.45
C SER A 35 -0.17 -9.85 -1.19
N LEU A 36 0.41 -8.78 -0.64
CA LEU A 36 1.15 -8.79 0.62
C LEU A 36 0.26 -9.20 1.80
N THR A 37 -0.98 -8.70 1.84
CA THR A 37 -1.96 -9.03 2.88
C THR A 37 -2.31 -10.52 2.87
N PHE A 38 -2.30 -11.18 1.70
CA PHE A 38 -2.76 -12.56 1.54
C PHE A 38 -1.61 -13.58 1.53
N ASP A 39 -0.39 -13.14 1.23
CA ASP A 39 0.75 -14.04 1.11
C ASP A 39 1.18 -14.59 2.48
N SER A 40 1.14 -15.91 2.60
CA SER A 40 1.55 -16.70 3.77
C SER A 40 2.99 -16.47 4.24
N LYS A 41 3.89 -16.03 3.36
CA LYS A 41 5.29 -15.72 3.66
C LYS A 41 5.52 -14.26 3.99
N LYS A 42 4.48 -13.42 3.89
CA LYS A 42 4.50 -11.97 4.11
C LYS A 42 3.49 -11.60 5.18
N GLY A 43 2.41 -10.90 4.82
CA GLY A 43 1.44 -10.37 5.78
C GLY A 43 0.55 -11.46 6.38
N ASN A 44 0.20 -12.50 5.61
CA ASN A 44 -0.65 -13.61 6.00
C ASN A 44 -1.88 -13.19 6.85
N CYS A 45 -2.47 -12.04 6.57
CA CYS A 45 -3.41 -11.39 7.47
C CYS A 45 -4.73 -12.17 7.54
N LEU A 46 -5.08 -12.87 6.46
CA LEU A 46 -6.25 -13.74 6.38
C LEU A 46 -6.19 -14.92 7.36
N ALA A 47 -5.01 -15.34 7.81
CA ALA A 47 -4.90 -16.40 8.81
C ALA A 47 -5.59 -16.03 10.13
N CYS A 48 -5.74 -14.73 10.42
CA CYS A 48 -6.37 -14.24 11.65
C CYS A 48 -7.63 -13.40 11.39
N HIS A 49 -7.70 -12.68 10.27
CA HIS A 49 -8.72 -11.67 10.02
C HIS A 49 -9.58 -11.99 8.79
N ALA A 50 -10.89 -11.90 8.94
CA ALA A 50 -11.80 -11.89 7.80
C ALA A 50 -11.83 -10.54 7.09
N ILE A 51 -12.03 -10.54 5.77
CA ILE A 51 -12.20 -9.34 4.96
C ILE A 51 -13.54 -9.42 4.20
N PRO A 52 -14.65 -8.97 4.81
CA PRO A 52 -15.98 -9.18 4.24
C PRO A 52 -16.23 -8.48 2.90
N SER A 53 -15.53 -7.39 2.62
CA SER A 53 -15.68 -6.62 1.38
C SER A 53 -14.86 -7.16 0.21
N GLU A 54 -14.04 -8.20 0.40
CA GLU A 54 -13.13 -8.73 -0.61
C GLU A 54 -13.46 -10.19 -0.96
N PRO A 55 -14.09 -10.45 -2.13
CA PRO A 55 -14.45 -11.80 -2.56
C PRO A 55 -13.26 -12.77 -2.70
N LYS A 56 -12.04 -12.26 -2.94
CA LYS A 56 -10.83 -13.08 -3.02
C LYS A 56 -10.32 -13.56 -1.65
N ALA A 57 -10.82 -12.99 -0.55
CA ALA A 57 -10.44 -13.35 0.81
C ALA A 57 -11.15 -14.65 1.26
N VAL A 58 -10.73 -15.78 0.69
CA VAL A 58 -11.26 -17.10 1.01
C VAL A 58 -10.59 -17.71 2.24
N PHE A 59 -11.33 -18.55 2.97
CA PHE A 59 -10.88 -19.24 4.19
C PHE A 59 -10.26 -18.34 5.29
N PRO A 60 -10.93 -17.22 5.67
CA PRO A 60 -10.39 -16.36 6.70
C PRO A 60 -10.45 -16.98 8.09
N GLY A 61 -9.48 -16.63 8.93
CA GLY A 61 -9.52 -16.85 10.37
C GLY A 61 -10.45 -15.88 11.10
N ASN A 62 -10.66 -16.14 12.38
CA ASN A 62 -11.52 -15.37 13.27
C ASN A 62 -10.86 -15.01 14.61
N ILE A 63 -9.53 -15.09 14.69
CA ILE A 63 -8.76 -14.74 15.89
C ILE A 63 -8.75 -13.22 16.08
N GLY A 64 -8.52 -12.48 14.99
CA GLY A 64 -8.53 -11.04 14.96
C GLY A 64 -9.89 -10.48 14.51
N ALA A 65 -10.15 -9.23 14.86
CA ALA A 65 -11.37 -8.54 14.41
C ALA A 65 -11.42 -8.46 12.87
N PRO A 66 -12.60 -8.64 12.24
CA PRO A 66 -12.71 -8.53 10.79
C PRO A 66 -12.32 -7.13 10.29
N PHE A 67 -11.79 -7.05 9.08
CA PHE A 67 -11.52 -5.80 8.37
C PHE A 67 -12.80 -5.23 7.77
N ALA A 68 -13.76 -4.93 8.63
CA ALA A 68 -14.99 -4.24 8.29
C ALA A 68 -14.89 -2.76 8.68
N LYS A 69 -15.27 -1.87 7.75
CA LYS A 69 -15.36 -0.41 7.97
C LYS A 69 -14.03 0.16 8.52
N ILE A 70 -12.89 -0.28 7.99
CA ILE A 70 -11.58 0.09 8.53
C ILE A 70 -11.38 1.59 8.53
N LYS A 71 -11.71 2.30 7.45
CA LYS A 71 -11.55 3.77 7.39
C LYS A 71 -12.31 4.51 8.50
N GLN A 72 -13.42 3.96 8.99
CA GLN A 72 -14.16 4.53 10.13
C GLN A 72 -13.49 4.22 11.47
N ARG A 73 -12.89 3.03 11.62
CA ARG A 73 -12.17 2.60 12.83
C ARG A 73 -10.77 3.22 12.95
N PHE A 74 -10.14 3.45 11.80
CA PHE A 74 -8.81 4.03 11.64
C PHE A 74 -8.87 5.19 10.61
N PRO A 75 -9.48 6.32 10.98
CA PRO A 75 -9.49 7.51 10.12
C PRO A 75 -8.08 8.11 9.96
N ASP A 76 -7.21 7.88 10.94
CA ASP A 76 -5.80 8.24 10.90
C ASP A 76 -4.98 7.07 10.37
N ARG A 77 -4.40 7.24 9.17
CA ARG A 77 -3.53 6.25 8.52
C ARG A 77 -2.34 5.88 9.41
N ALA A 78 -1.76 6.85 10.13
CA ALA A 78 -0.58 6.62 10.94
C ALA A 78 -0.86 5.66 12.10
N LYS A 79 -2.07 5.71 12.67
CA LYS A 79 -2.51 4.77 13.72
C LYS A 79 -2.68 3.35 13.18
N LEU A 80 -3.26 3.19 11.99
CA LEU A 80 -3.36 1.87 11.36
C LEU A 80 -1.97 1.32 11.03
N ARG A 81 -1.10 2.16 10.46
CA ARG A 81 0.29 1.79 10.16
C ARG A 81 1.04 1.37 11.42
N ALA A 82 0.90 2.11 12.52
CA ALA A 82 1.54 1.76 13.79
C ALA A 82 1.03 0.43 14.34
N GLN A 83 -0.29 0.16 14.24
CA GLN A 83 -0.87 -1.12 14.61
C GLN A 83 -0.30 -2.29 13.78
N ILE A 84 -0.13 -2.09 12.47
CA ILE A 84 0.45 -3.11 11.57
C ILE A 84 1.95 -3.27 11.82
N TRP A 85 2.67 -2.17 11.99
CA TRP A 85 4.11 -2.18 12.23
C TRP A 85 4.43 -2.92 13.54
N ASP A 86 3.66 -2.62 14.59
CA ASP A 86 3.83 -3.25 15.90
C ASP A 86 2.62 -3.07 16.83
N ALA A 87 1.72 -4.06 16.80
CA ALA A 87 0.57 -4.13 17.69
C ALA A 87 0.95 -4.27 19.18
N THR A 88 2.18 -4.69 19.50
CA THR A 88 2.59 -4.92 20.90
C THR A 88 2.84 -3.62 21.66
N VAL A 89 3.07 -2.51 20.94
CA VAL A 89 3.22 -1.17 21.54
C VAL A 89 1.91 -0.72 22.20
N SER A 90 0.77 -0.98 21.57
CA SER A 90 -0.55 -0.65 22.14
C SER A 90 -1.08 -1.74 23.07
N ASN A 91 -0.77 -3.00 22.79
CA ASN A 91 -1.16 -4.14 23.61
C ASN A 91 -0.01 -5.18 23.71
N PRO A 92 0.75 -5.20 24.81
CA PRO A 92 1.88 -6.13 24.98
C PRO A 92 1.53 -7.63 24.86
N ASN A 93 0.25 -7.99 25.04
CA ASN A 93 -0.24 -9.37 24.93
C ASN A 93 -0.86 -9.68 23.55
N SER A 94 -0.68 -8.81 22.57
CA SER A 94 -1.23 -9.01 21.22
C SER A 94 -0.59 -10.24 20.54
N SER A 95 -1.44 -11.12 20.01
CA SER A 95 -1.00 -12.21 19.12
C SER A 95 -0.73 -11.74 17.69
N MET A 96 -1.10 -10.49 17.34
CA MET A 96 -0.80 -9.94 16.02
C MET A 96 0.71 -9.72 15.91
N PRO A 97 1.39 -10.30 14.90
CA PRO A 97 2.84 -10.19 14.78
C PRO A 97 3.29 -8.73 14.65
N PRO A 98 4.41 -8.33 15.28
CA PRO A 98 4.98 -7.00 15.06
C PRO A 98 5.78 -7.00 13.76
N PHE A 99 5.09 -6.79 12.63
CA PHE A 99 5.61 -7.00 11.28
C PHE A 99 6.87 -6.18 10.97
N GLY A 100 6.92 -4.92 11.44
CA GLY A 100 8.07 -4.04 11.26
C GLY A 100 9.23 -4.38 12.17
N ARG A 101 8.98 -4.53 13.48
CA ARG A 101 10.01 -4.89 14.48
C ARG A 101 10.73 -6.19 14.10
N ASN A 102 9.96 -7.19 13.66
CA ASN A 102 10.50 -8.50 13.27
C ASN A 102 10.95 -8.57 11.80
N LYS A 103 10.85 -7.46 11.05
CA LYS A 103 11.26 -7.34 9.64
C LYS A 103 10.59 -8.37 8.72
N ILE A 104 9.35 -8.74 9.03
CA ILE A 104 8.53 -9.64 8.20
C ILE A 104 8.14 -8.93 6.89
N LEU A 105 7.79 -7.65 7.02
CA LEU A 105 7.54 -6.73 5.92
C LEU A 105 8.56 -5.60 5.97
N THR A 106 8.97 -5.11 4.80
CA THR A 106 9.73 -3.87 4.69
C THR A 106 8.84 -2.65 5.01
N GLU A 107 9.45 -1.49 5.26
CA GLU A 107 8.68 -0.26 5.52
C GLU A 107 7.72 0.07 4.37
N GLN A 108 8.17 -0.09 3.12
CA GLN A 108 7.32 0.13 1.95
C GLN A 108 6.19 -0.89 1.86
N GLU A 109 6.45 -2.17 2.15
CA GLU A 109 5.40 -3.20 2.17
C GLU A 109 4.36 -2.92 3.27
N ILE A 110 4.79 -2.44 4.44
CA ILE A 110 3.88 -2.03 5.52
C ILE A 110 3.00 -0.87 5.07
N ASP A 111 3.56 0.11 4.35
CA ASP A 111 2.79 1.21 3.78
C ASP A 111 1.75 0.69 2.77
N GLN A 112 2.12 -0.22 1.86
CA GLN A 112 1.20 -0.81 0.88
C GLN A 112 0.09 -1.64 1.53
N VAL A 113 0.40 -2.42 2.56
CA VAL A 113 -0.61 -3.17 3.33
C VAL A 113 -1.53 -2.21 4.09
N THR A 114 -0.98 -1.14 4.67
CA THR A 114 -1.76 -0.12 5.38
C THR A 114 -2.77 0.54 4.44
N ASP A 115 -2.32 0.96 3.26
CA ASP A 115 -3.16 1.65 2.27
C ASP A 115 -4.23 0.72 1.72
N TYR A 116 -3.89 -0.54 1.45
CA TYR A 116 -4.88 -1.55 1.07
C TYR A 116 -5.94 -1.74 2.16
N ILE A 117 -5.53 -2.00 3.41
CA ILE A 117 -6.46 -2.26 4.52
C ILE A 117 -7.33 -1.03 4.83
N GLN A 118 -6.77 0.18 4.75
CA GLN A 118 -7.54 1.42 4.95
C GLN A 118 -8.56 1.67 3.84
N GLY A 119 -8.29 1.17 2.63
CA GLY A 119 -9.18 1.26 1.47
C GLY A 119 -10.27 0.18 1.39
N LEU A 120 -10.42 -0.68 2.40
CA LEU A 120 -11.43 -1.74 2.50
C LEU A 120 -12.80 -1.28 3.03
#